data_AF-A0A1V2QL82-F1
#
_entry.id   AF-A0A1V2QL82-F1
#
_cell.length_a   1.000
_cell.length_b   1.000
_cell.length_c   1.000
_cell.angle_alpha   90.00
_cell.angle_beta   90.00
_cell.angle_gamma   90.00
#
_symmetry.space_group_name_H-M   'P 1'
#
loop_
_entity.id
_entity.type
_entity.pdbx_description
1 polymer ?
#
loop_
_entity_poly.entity_id
_entity_poly.type
_entity_poly.pdbx_seq_one_letter_code
_entity_poly.pdbx_strand_id
1 'polypeptide(L)'
;MEDSTYRQECAALRETWDNAIAVADGPLPGSALDPLVTPQGWCGHVRLADGQRAATVIDAADVIAKAFGLPDSSIVVRTMPEHREVFIWGYSTKSGADYHLGWPHPVLDGSEFIDIKRESKGTTLLDLVQLTTWARAYKESYGALRAGREQDVQQFVRRLGRLRAGIIDILTRAKPQQIRELLLRVGLDRASLPNDLADEIGYPRDRDATIPIPR
;
A
#
# COMPACT_ATOMS: atom_id res chain seq x y z
N MET A 1 -12.49 14.08 19.21
CA MET A 1 -12.26 12.65 19.51
C MET A 1 -11.26 12.01 18.55
N GLU A 2 -11.30 12.28 17.23
CA GLU A 2 -10.33 11.74 16.26
C GLU A 2 -8.85 12.11 16.56
N ASP A 3 -8.58 13.30 17.12
CA ASP A 3 -7.22 13.77 17.45
C ASP A 3 -6.55 12.97 18.60
N SER A 4 -7.31 12.36 19.54
CA SER A 4 -6.67 11.55 20.59
C SER A 4 -6.28 10.16 20.11
N THR A 5 -7.09 9.54 19.24
CA THR A 5 -6.79 8.23 18.64
C THR A 5 -5.58 8.32 17.72
N TYR A 6 -5.54 9.32 16.85
CA TYR A 6 -4.39 9.56 15.96
C TYR A 6 -3.08 9.72 16.74
N ARG A 7 -3.08 10.52 17.82
CA ARG A 7 -1.89 10.69 18.67
C ARG A 7 -1.47 9.40 19.37
N GLN A 8 -2.42 8.57 19.80
CA GLN A 8 -2.15 7.27 20.41
C GLN A 8 -1.52 6.31 19.40
N GLU A 9 -2.05 6.24 18.18
CA GLU A 9 -1.49 5.41 17.12
C GLU A 9 -0.08 5.86 16.72
N CYS A 10 0.16 7.17 16.57
CA CYS A 10 1.51 7.70 16.36
C CYS A 10 2.45 7.38 17.54
N ALA A 11 1.98 7.42 18.78
CA ALA A 11 2.78 7.05 19.94
C ALA A 11 3.14 5.55 19.93
N ALA A 12 2.20 4.67 19.56
CA ALA A 12 2.46 3.24 19.43
C ALA A 12 3.48 2.93 18.33
N LEU A 13 3.45 3.67 17.22
CA LEU A 13 4.47 3.55 16.16
C LEU A 13 5.86 3.97 16.66
N ARG A 14 5.95 5.07 17.43
CA ARG A 14 7.22 5.49 18.06
C ARG A 14 7.72 4.45 19.05
N GLU A 15 6.85 3.95 19.92
CA GLU A 15 7.22 2.94 20.91
C GLU A 15 7.74 1.65 20.26
N THR A 16 7.13 1.21 19.16
CA THR A 16 7.61 0.06 18.39
C THR A 16 8.99 0.34 17.81
N TRP A 17 9.20 1.54 17.25
CA TRP A 17 10.51 1.94 16.74
C TRP A 17 11.58 1.95 17.85
N ASP A 18 11.29 2.60 18.97
CA ASP A 18 12.25 2.77 20.07
C ASP A 18 12.67 1.41 20.66
N ASN A 19 11.72 0.48 20.80
CA ASN A 19 11.97 -0.81 21.45
C ASN A 19 12.56 -1.88 20.51
N ALA A 20 12.23 -1.86 19.22
CA ALA A 20 12.63 -2.92 18.29
C ALA A 20 13.69 -2.47 17.27
N ILE A 21 13.76 -1.17 16.95
CA ILE A 21 14.58 -0.63 15.87
C ILE A 21 15.73 0.21 16.41
N ALA A 22 15.44 1.16 17.30
CA ALA A 22 16.41 2.12 17.82
C ALA A 22 17.10 1.71 19.14
N VAL A 23 16.75 0.55 19.71
CA VAL A 23 17.43 -0.02 20.87
C VAL A 23 18.94 -0.24 20.58
N ALA A 24 19.76 -0.29 21.63
CA ALA A 24 21.24 -0.36 21.52
C ALA A 24 21.74 -1.50 20.63
N ASP A 25 21.11 -2.67 20.72
CA ASP A 25 21.43 -3.86 19.90
C ASP A 25 20.50 -4.00 18.68
N GLY A 26 19.72 -2.96 18.37
CA GLY A 26 18.76 -2.92 17.28
C GLY A 26 19.39 -2.67 15.91
N PRO A 27 18.61 -2.77 14.83
CA PRO A 27 19.08 -2.52 13.47
C PRO A 27 19.49 -1.06 13.20
N LEU A 28 18.92 -0.08 13.90
CA LEU A 28 19.24 1.34 13.76
C LEU A 28 19.42 2.03 15.13
N PRO A 29 20.44 1.64 15.93
CA PRO A 29 20.59 2.11 17.30
C PRO A 29 20.62 3.64 17.40
N GLY A 30 19.86 4.19 18.35
CA GLY A 30 19.80 5.63 18.60
C GLY A 30 19.09 6.48 17.52
N SER A 31 18.55 5.87 16.47
CA SER A 31 17.69 6.59 15.52
C SER A 31 16.35 6.97 16.16
N ALA A 32 15.64 7.93 15.58
CA ALA A 32 14.30 8.30 16.03
C ALA A 32 13.33 8.34 14.85
N LEU A 33 12.07 8.00 15.13
CA LEU A 33 10.97 8.08 14.17
C LEU A 33 10.02 9.21 14.55
N ASP A 34 9.71 10.07 13.58
CA ASP A 34 8.60 11.00 13.64
C ASP A 34 7.48 10.47 12.73
N PRO A 35 6.55 9.63 13.25
CA PRO A 35 5.58 8.93 12.44
C PRO A 35 4.30 9.76 12.20
N LEU A 36 3.62 9.32 11.15
CA LEU A 36 2.30 9.72 10.75
C LEU A 36 1.49 8.49 10.36
N VAL A 37 0.28 8.38 10.90
CA VAL A 37 -0.66 7.32 10.51
C VAL A 37 -1.30 7.70 9.19
N THR A 38 -1.36 6.74 8.27
CA THR A 38 -2.05 6.89 6.98
C THR A 38 -3.16 5.85 6.86
N PRO A 39 -4.15 6.06 5.99
CA PRO A 39 -5.14 5.02 5.72
C PRO A 39 -4.58 3.70 5.15
N GLN A 40 -3.34 3.71 4.62
CA GLN A 40 -2.71 2.55 3.97
C GLN A 40 -1.59 1.92 4.82
N GLY A 41 -1.45 2.35 6.07
CA GLY A 41 -0.36 1.98 6.97
C GLY A 41 0.19 3.22 7.67
N TRP A 42 1.48 3.48 7.53
CA TRP A 42 2.10 4.66 8.15
C TRP A 42 3.26 5.18 7.31
N CYS A 43 3.63 6.43 7.54
CA CYS A 43 4.90 6.98 7.08
C CYS A 43 5.61 7.68 8.23
N GLY A 44 6.87 8.02 8.03
CA GLY A 44 7.58 8.80 9.02
C GLY A 44 8.94 9.27 8.56
N HIS A 45 9.39 10.32 9.21
CA HIS A 45 10.73 10.83 9.05
C HIS A 45 11.66 10.11 10.04
N VAL A 46 12.75 9.52 9.54
CA VAL A 46 13.76 8.85 10.34
C VAL A 46 14.93 9.80 10.55
N ARG A 47 15.13 10.19 11.81
CA ARG A 47 16.32 10.91 12.24
C ARG A 47 17.41 9.89 12.57
N LEU A 48 18.44 9.86 11.73
CA LEU A 48 19.58 8.95 11.87
C LEU A 48 20.53 9.40 12.98
N ALA A 49 21.10 8.44 13.70
CA ALA A 49 22.17 8.68 14.65
C ALA A 49 23.53 8.93 13.94
N ASP A 50 24.50 9.47 14.67
CA ASP A 50 25.84 9.71 14.15
C ASP A 50 26.48 8.42 13.60
N GLY A 51 27.02 8.51 12.38
CA GLY A 51 27.65 7.38 11.69
C GLY A 51 26.69 6.51 10.86
N GLN A 52 25.38 6.68 11.00
CA GLN A 52 24.39 6.00 10.15
C GLN A 52 24.22 6.72 8.80
N ARG A 53 23.72 6.00 7.80
CA ARG A 53 23.47 6.51 6.44
C ARG A 53 22.12 6.03 5.97
N ALA A 54 21.53 6.69 4.99
CA ALA A 54 20.23 6.26 4.45
C ALA A 54 20.21 4.79 3.97
N ALA A 55 21.33 4.29 3.47
CA ALA A 55 21.51 2.87 3.13
C ALA A 55 21.24 1.92 4.30
N THR A 56 21.57 2.29 5.55
CA THR A 56 21.31 1.42 6.71
C THR A 56 19.82 1.23 6.97
N VAL A 57 18.97 2.22 6.60
CA VAL A 57 17.51 2.08 6.68
C VAL A 57 16.98 1.16 5.60
N ILE A 58 17.55 1.25 4.39
CA ILE A 58 17.22 0.35 3.27
C ILE A 58 17.57 -1.10 3.63
N ASP A 59 18.76 -1.32 4.18
CA ASP A 59 19.24 -2.64 4.60
C ASP A 59 18.42 -3.22 5.76
N ALA A 60 17.83 -2.36 6.60
CA ALA A 60 16.98 -2.75 7.72
C ALA A 60 15.49 -2.96 7.35
N ALA A 61 15.09 -2.74 6.09
CA ALA A 61 13.68 -2.70 5.68
C ALA A 61 12.88 -3.96 6.07
N ASP A 62 13.44 -5.16 5.89
CA ASP A 62 12.76 -6.41 6.23
C ASP A 62 12.62 -6.59 7.76
N VAL A 63 13.62 -6.16 8.54
CA VAL A 63 13.56 -6.18 10.00
C VAL A 63 12.50 -5.20 10.52
N ILE A 64 12.42 -4.02 9.89
CA ILE A 64 11.39 -3.03 10.17
C ILE A 64 10.00 -3.59 9.84
N ALA A 65 9.80 -4.16 8.65
CA ALA A 65 8.53 -4.78 8.27
C ALA A 65 8.04 -5.77 9.34
N LYS A 66 8.95 -6.66 9.77
CA LYS A 66 8.67 -7.67 10.80
C LYS A 66 8.33 -7.06 12.17
N ALA A 67 9.07 -6.03 12.60
CA ALA A 67 8.82 -5.36 13.88
C ALA A 67 7.42 -4.74 13.95
N PHE A 68 6.95 -4.18 12.83
CA PHE A 68 5.62 -3.58 12.71
C PHE A 68 4.53 -4.58 12.28
N GLY A 69 4.84 -5.88 12.17
CA GLY A 69 3.89 -6.92 11.75
C GLY A 69 3.38 -6.73 10.31
N LEU A 70 4.17 -6.07 9.46
CA LEU A 70 3.82 -5.79 8.07
C LEU A 70 4.28 -6.92 7.13
N PRO A 71 3.65 -7.08 5.96
CA PRO A 71 4.08 -8.06 4.96
C PRO A 71 5.50 -7.78 4.43
N ASP A 72 6.19 -8.84 4.00
CA ASP A 72 7.48 -8.71 3.32
C ASP A 72 7.38 -7.79 2.09
N SER A 73 8.43 -7.00 1.85
CA SER A 73 8.48 -5.98 0.79
C SER A 73 7.40 -4.88 0.88
N SER A 74 6.80 -4.64 2.05
CA SER A 74 5.84 -3.54 2.21
C SER A 74 6.46 -2.23 2.73
N ILE A 75 7.76 -2.23 3.00
CA ILE A 75 8.51 -1.04 3.36
C ILE A 75 9.04 -0.34 2.11
N VAL A 76 8.80 0.96 2.00
CA VAL A 76 9.42 1.82 1.01
C VAL A 76 10.28 2.86 1.71
N VAL A 77 11.51 3.05 1.24
CA VAL A 77 12.43 4.07 1.73
C VAL A 77 12.68 5.09 0.63
N ARG A 78 12.59 6.38 0.96
CA ARG A 78 13.01 7.50 0.09
C ARG A 78 14.07 8.31 0.79
N THR A 79 15.10 8.64 0.04
CA THR A 79 16.23 9.42 0.52
C THR A 79 16.19 10.77 -0.17
N MET A 80 16.19 11.85 0.61
CA MET A 80 16.34 13.21 0.10
C MET A 80 17.84 13.56 0.12
N PRO A 81 18.52 13.65 -1.05
CA PRO A 81 19.97 13.86 -1.09
C PRO A 81 20.41 15.17 -0.42
N GLU A 82 19.53 16.17 -0.40
CA GLU A 82 19.84 17.54 0.02
C GLU A 82 19.86 17.71 1.55
N HIS A 83 19.15 16.84 2.30
CA HIS A 83 18.95 17.03 3.75
C HIS A 83 19.41 15.86 4.62
N ARG A 84 19.97 14.78 4.03
CA ARG A 84 20.22 13.50 4.73
C ARG A 84 18.97 12.95 5.43
N GLU A 85 17.80 13.36 4.96
CA GLU A 85 16.51 12.95 5.49
C GLU A 85 16.12 11.62 4.84
N VAL A 86 15.62 10.73 5.69
CA VAL A 86 15.13 9.43 5.25
C VAL A 86 13.66 9.35 5.61
N PHE A 87 12.84 9.20 4.58
CA PHE A 87 11.42 8.94 4.74
C PHE A 87 11.16 7.45 4.53
N ILE A 88 10.36 6.89 5.43
CA ILE A 88 9.92 5.51 5.37
C ILE A 88 8.40 5.46 5.27
N TRP A 89 7.89 4.54 4.46
CA TRP A 89 6.48 4.16 4.42
C TRP A 89 6.38 2.69 4.76
N GLY A 90 5.56 2.36 5.75
CA GLY A 90 5.15 0.99 6.05
C GLY A 90 3.74 0.75 5.57
N TYR A 91 3.59 -0.04 4.50
CA TYR A 91 2.29 -0.38 3.94
C TYR A 91 1.71 -1.63 4.59
N SER A 92 0.39 -1.64 4.80
CA SER A 92 -0.35 -2.82 5.26
C SER A 92 -0.38 -3.95 4.22
N THR A 93 -0.09 -3.66 2.95
CA THR A 93 -0.03 -4.62 1.86
C THR A 93 1.22 -4.40 1.00
N LYS A 94 1.77 -5.47 0.41
CA LYS A 94 2.83 -5.38 -0.59
C LYS A 94 2.37 -4.57 -1.81
N SER A 95 1.10 -4.67 -2.19
CA SER A 95 0.52 -3.87 -3.25
C SER A 95 0.52 -2.37 -3.00
N GLY A 96 0.38 -1.92 -1.76
CA GLY A 96 0.55 -0.51 -1.41
C GLY A 96 1.98 -0.02 -1.65
N ALA A 97 2.98 -0.83 -1.29
CA ALA A 97 4.39 -0.50 -1.52
C ALA A 97 4.76 -0.50 -3.01
N ASP A 98 4.40 -1.56 -3.75
CA ASP A 98 4.63 -1.63 -5.20
C ASP A 98 3.97 -0.46 -5.94
N TYR A 99 2.78 -0.06 -5.47
CA TYR A 99 2.07 1.10 -5.97
C TYR A 99 2.89 2.39 -5.76
N HIS A 100 3.37 2.64 -4.54
CA HIS A 100 4.22 3.79 -4.23
C HIS A 100 5.44 3.82 -5.15
N LEU A 101 6.08 2.67 -5.38
CA LEU A 101 7.27 2.56 -6.22
C LEU A 101 6.98 2.82 -7.71
N GLY A 102 5.79 2.47 -8.19
CA GLY A 102 5.40 2.56 -9.59
C GLY A 102 4.75 3.87 -10.02
N TRP A 103 4.37 4.74 -9.08
CA TRP A 103 3.74 6.03 -9.39
C TRP A 103 4.79 7.16 -9.47
N PRO A 104 4.76 8.01 -10.51
CA PRO A 104 5.60 9.20 -10.57
C PRO A 104 5.01 10.26 -9.64
N HIS A 105 5.22 10.15 -8.33
CA HIS A 105 4.88 11.23 -7.42
C HIS A 105 5.99 12.30 -7.45
N PRO A 106 5.67 13.61 -7.35
CA PRO A 106 6.62 14.56 -6.78
C PRO A 106 7.04 14.07 -5.39
N VAL A 107 8.23 14.47 -4.91
CA VAL A 107 8.80 13.92 -3.67
C VAL A 107 7.79 14.03 -2.53
N LEU A 108 7.31 12.87 -2.10
CA LEU A 108 6.35 12.70 -1.02
C LEU A 108 7.13 12.78 0.29
N ASP A 109 6.86 13.78 1.12
CA ASP A 109 7.44 13.95 2.46
C ASP A 109 6.43 13.62 3.56
N GLY A 110 5.26 13.08 3.18
CA GLY A 110 4.18 12.75 4.09
C GLY A 110 3.21 13.90 4.32
N SER A 111 3.53 15.14 3.93
CA SER A 111 2.64 16.32 4.07
C SER A 111 1.36 16.16 3.25
N GLU A 112 1.42 15.45 2.12
CA GLU A 112 0.27 15.17 1.25
C GLU A 112 -0.79 14.27 1.89
N PHE A 113 -0.45 13.53 2.95
CA PHE A 113 -1.41 12.67 3.67
C PHE A 113 -2.03 13.37 4.89
N ILE A 114 -1.47 14.52 5.31
CA ILE A 114 -1.94 15.31 6.47
C ILE A 114 -3.01 16.31 6.03
N ASP A 115 -2.89 16.85 4.81
CA ASP A 115 -3.67 18.01 4.36
C ASP A 115 -4.81 17.70 3.40
N ILE A 116 -4.98 16.44 2.98
CA ILE A 116 -6.17 16.07 2.22
C ILE A 116 -7.33 15.86 3.19
N LYS A 117 -7.93 16.97 3.63
CA LYS A 117 -9.34 17.01 4.05
C LYS A 117 -10.21 16.68 2.83
N ARG A 118 -10.28 15.40 2.46
CA ARG A 118 -11.21 14.90 1.44
C ARG A 118 -12.63 15.17 1.95
N GLU A 119 -13.40 15.94 1.19
CA GLU A 119 -14.72 16.48 1.55
C GLU A 119 -15.80 15.43 1.87
N SER A 120 -15.53 14.13 1.70
CA SER A 120 -16.47 13.08 2.10
C SER A 120 -15.78 11.82 2.60
N LYS A 121 -16.39 11.19 3.62
CA LYS A 121 -15.99 9.89 4.19
C LYS A 121 -16.38 8.69 3.30
N GLY A 122 -16.74 8.90 2.03
CA GLY A 122 -17.30 7.88 1.15
C GLY A 122 -16.65 7.85 -0.24
N THR A 123 -16.83 6.72 -0.92
CA THR A 123 -16.42 6.57 -2.32
C THR A 123 -17.38 7.34 -3.23
N THR A 124 -16.84 8.15 -4.15
CA THR A 124 -17.68 8.86 -5.13
C THR A 124 -18.05 7.94 -6.30
N LEU A 125 -19.12 8.27 -7.02
CA LEU A 125 -19.44 7.57 -8.28
C LEU A 125 -18.30 7.69 -9.29
N LEU A 126 -17.60 8.83 -9.30
CA LEU A 126 -16.44 9.07 -10.16
C LEU A 126 -15.29 8.10 -9.86
N ASP A 127 -14.99 7.87 -8.57
CA ASP A 127 -13.98 6.90 -8.15
C ASP A 127 -14.30 5.49 -8.69
N LEU A 128 -15.55 5.06 -8.56
CA LEU A 128 -15.99 3.74 -9.03
C LEU A 128 -15.95 3.63 -10.56
N VAL A 129 -16.29 4.70 -11.29
CA VAL A 129 -16.19 4.76 -12.75
C VAL A 129 -14.72 4.69 -13.21
N GLN A 130 -13.83 5.40 -12.53
CA GLN A 130 -12.39 5.36 -12.82
C GLN A 130 -11.81 3.97 -12.55
N LEU A 131 -12.13 3.38 -11.39
CA LEU A 131 -11.73 2.01 -11.07
C LEU A 131 -12.25 1.00 -12.10
N THR A 132 -13.51 1.12 -12.51
CA THR A 132 -14.11 0.28 -13.57
C THR A 132 -13.36 0.43 -14.89
N THR A 133 -12.94 1.65 -15.24
CA THR A 133 -12.20 1.92 -16.47
C THR A 133 -10.82 1.27 -16.44
N TRP A 134 -10.08 1.40 -15.33
CA TRP A 134 -8.80 0.73 -15.14
C TRP A 134 -8.93 -0.80 -15.13
N ALA A 135 -9.96 -1.32 -14.46
CA ALA A 135 -10.27 -2.74 -14.42
C ALA A 135 -10.54 -3.30 -15.82
N ARG A 136 -11.31 -2.60 -16.67
CA ARG A 136 -11.58 -3.01 -18.06
C ARG A 136 -10.31 -3.05 -18.90
N ALA A 137 -9.49 -1.99 -18.83
CA ALA A 137 -8.23 -1.93 -19.58
C ALA A 137 -7.25 -3.03 -19.16
N TYR A 138 -7.17 -3.31 -17.85
CA TYR A 138 -6.37 -4.41 -17.35
C TYR A 138 -6.94 -5.77 -17.80
N LYS A 139 -8.24 -6.00 -17.67
CA LYS A 139 -8.91 -7.24 -18.11
C LYS A 139 -8.63 -7.56 -19.56
N GLU A 140 -8.67 -6.57 -20.44
CA GLU A 140 -8.35 -6.75 -21.86
C GLU A 140 -6.93 -7.29 -22.06
N SER A 141 -5.96 -6.69 -21.34
CA SER A 141 -4.55 -7.10 -21.39
C SER A 141 -4.34 -8.51 -20.81
N TYR A 142 -4.97 -8.78 -19.67
CA TYR A 142 -4.92 -10.09 -19.01
C TYR A 142 -5.56 -11.19 -19.86
N GLY A 143 -6.71 -10.91 -20.47
CA GLY A 143 -7.37 -11.82 -21.40
C GLY A 143 -6.53 -12.08 -22.66
N ALA A 144 -5.86 -11.06 -23.20
CA ALA A 144 -4.93 -11.22 -24.32
C ALA A 144 -3.72 -12.09 -23.96
N LEU A 145 -3.12 -11.85 -22.78
CA LEU A 145 -2.03 -12.66 -22.26
C LEU A 145 -2.45 -14.13 -22.08
N ARG A 146 -3.63 -14.38 -21.49
CA ARG A 146 -4.20 -15.73 -21.30
C ARG A 146 -4.52 -16.44 -22.62
N ALA A 147 -4.82 -15.68 -23.66
CA ALA A 147 -5.03 -16.20 -25.01
C ALA A 147 -3.71 -16.43 -25.79
N GLY A 148 -2.55 -16.23 -25.17
CA GLY A 148 -1.24 -16.41 -25.80
C GLY A 148 -0.89 -15.32 -26.82
N ARG A 149 -1.57 -14.17 -26.79
CA ARG A 149 -1.27 -13.05 -27.68
C ARG A 149 -0.07 -12.26 -27.14
N GLU A 150 0.75 -11.75 -28.06
CA GLU A 150 1.84 -10.84 -27.71
C GLU A 150 1.28 -9.58 -27.05
N GLN A 151 1.94 -9.13 -25.98
CA GLN A 151 1.56 -7.95 -25.21
C GLN A 151 2.80 -7.11 -24.90
N ASP A 152 2.63 -5.79 -24.92
CA ASP A 152 3.62 -4.89 -24.33
C ASP A 152 3.63 -5.07 -22.80
N VAL A 153 4.70 -5.67 -22.29
CA VAL A 153 4.92 -5.92 -20.85
C VAL A 153 4.83 -4.61 -20.05
N GLN A 154 5.37 -3.51 -20.57
CA GLN A 154 5.32 -2.21 -19.90
C GLN A 154 3.89 -1.68 -19.84
N GLN A 155 3.10 -1.83 -20.90
CA GLN A 155 1.69 -1.47 -20.88
C GLN A 155 0.89 -2.34 -19.91
N PHE A 156 1.14 -3.65 -19.88
CA PHE A 156 0.51 -4.58 -18.95
C PHE A 156 0.80 -4.20 -17.49
N VAL A 157 2.08 -4.02 -17.15
CA VAL A 157 2.51 -3.62 -15.80
C VAL A 157 1.92 -2.27 -15.39
N ARG A 158 1.88 -1.28 -16.30
CA ARG A 158 1.25 0.02 -16.02
C ARG A 158 -0.26 -0.11 -15.75
N ARG A 159 -0.97 -0.93 -16.53
CA ARG A 159 -2.42 -1.16 -16.35
C ARG A 159 -2.70 -1.88 -15.03
N LEU A 160 -1.90 -2.89 -14.70
CA LEU A 160 -1.99 -3.57 -13.40
C LEU A 160 -1.68 -2.60 -12.25
N GLY A 161 -0.61 -1.83 -12.36
CA GLY A 161 -0.23 -0.83 -11.35
C GLY A 161 -1.33 0.18 -11.06
N ARG A 162 -1.97 0.73 -12.11
CA ARG A 162 -3.13 1.64 -11.97
C ARG A 162 -4.37 0.97 -11.37
N LEU A 163 -4.60 -0.31 -11.66
CA LEU A 163 -5.69 -1.03 -11.04
C LEU A 163 -5.43 -1.25 -9.54
N ARG A 164 -4.22 -1.71 -9.18
CA ARG A 164 -3.80 -1.89 -7.77
C ARG A 164 -3.94 -0.58 -6.99
N ALA A 165 -3.46 0.51 -7.58
CA ALA A 165 -3.61 1.86 -7.08
C ALA A 165 -5.04 2.21 -6.69
N GLY A 166 -5.95 2.08 -7.66
CA GLY A 166 -7.35 2.44 -7.47
C GLY A 166 -8.03 1.59 -6.41
N ILE A 167 -7.70 0.29 -6.36
CA ILE A 167 -8.23 -0.60 -5.33
C ILE A 167 -7.77 -0.16 -3.95
N ILE A 168 -6.47 0.02 -3.74
CA ILE A 168 -5.89 0.40 -2.45
C ILE A 168 -6.39 1.79 -2.01
N ASP A 169 -6.45 2.77 -2.92
CA ASP A 169 -6.98 4.10 -2.59
C ASP A 169 -8.46 4.02 -2.20
N ILE A 170 -9.30 3.29 -2.95
CA ILE A 170 -10.74 3.18 -2.68
C ILE A 170 -11.03 2.37 -1.41
N LEU A 171 -10.20 1.38 -1.06
CA LEU A 171 -10.36 0.60 0.18
C LEU A 171 -10.33 1.43 1.45
N THR A 172 -9.66 2.59 1.43
CA THR A 172 -9.68 3.55 2.55
C THR A 172 -11.07 4.11 2.85
N ARG A 173 -12.02 4.00 1.90
CA ARG A 173 -13.34 4.65 1.93
C ARG A 173 -14.49 3.77 1.38
N ALA A 174 -14.23 2.50 1.10
CA ALA A 174 -15.20 1.55 0.58
C ALA A 174 -15.09 0.22 1.31
N LYS A 175 -16.20 -0.52 1.37
CA LYS A 175 -16.13 -1.89 1.87
C LYS A 175 -15.40 -2.77 0.83
N PRO A 176 -14.49 -3.66 1.25
CA PRO A 176 -13.86 -4.69 0.41
C PRO A 176 -14.83 -5.38 -0.56
N GLN A 177 -16.03 -5.74 -0.09
CA GLN A 177 -17.04 -6.44 -0.87
C GLN A 177 -17.56 -5.61 -2.06
N GLN A 178 -17.65 -4.29 -1.95
CA GLN A 178 -18.10 -3.42 -3.03
C GLN A 178 -17.10 -3.40 -4.19
N ILE A 179 -15.80 -3.35 -3.87
CA ILE A 179 -14.73 -3.41 -4.86
C ILE A 179 -14.74 -4.79 -5.53
N ARG A 180 -14.81 -5.87 -4.74
CA ARG A 180 -14.90 -7.23 -5.26
C ARG A 180 -16.07 -7.41 -6.24
N GLU A 181 -17.27 -6.96 -5.86
CA GLU A 181 -18.46 -7.05 -6.73
C GLU A 181 -18.28 -6.26 -8.03
N LEU A 182 -17.65 -5.07 -7.96
CA LEU A 182 -17.33 -4.28 -9.15
C LEU A 182 -16.36 -5.02 -10.07
N LEU A 183 -15.27 -5.57 -9.54
CA LEU A 183 -14.27 -6.28 -10.33
C LEU A 183 -14.83 -7.59 -10.92
N LEU A 184 -15.67 -8.32 -10.17
CA LEU A 184 -16.41 -9.48 -10.67
C LEU A 184 -17.36 -9.10 -11.81
N ARG A 185 -18.08 -7.97 -11.71
CA ARG A 185 -18.94 -7.47 -12.81
C ARG A 185 -18.13 -7.08 -14.04
N VAL A 186 -16.92 -6.56 -13.86
CA VAL A 186 -16.00 -6.32 -14.99
C VAL A 186 -15.53 -7.64 -15.60
N GLY A 187 -15.48 -8.73 -14.82
CA GLY A 187 -15.03 -10.06 -15.22
C GLY A 187 -13.54 -10.28 -14.93
N LEU A 188 -13.04 -9.65 -13.87
CA LEU A 188 -11.75 -9.98 -13.26
C LEU A 188 -11.99 -11.01 -12.16
N ASP A 189 -11.34 -12.16 -12.27
CA ASP A 189 -11.37 -13.21 -11.27
C ASP A 189 -10.21 -13.06 -10.29
N ARG A 190 -10.17 -13.93 -9.26
CA ARG A 190 -9.08 -13.95 -8.28
C ARG A 190 -7.71 -14.09 -8.95
N ALA A 191 -7.60 -14.97 -9.94
CA ALA A 191 -6.33 -15.27 -10.61
C ALA A 191 -5.75 -14.07 -11.38
N SER A 192 -6.61 -13.11 -11.75
CA SER A 192 -6.18 -11.88 -12.40
C SER A 192 -5.50 -10.87 -11.46
N LEU A 193 -5.55 -11.05 -10.13
CA LEU A 193 -4.99 -10.11 -9.16
C LEU A 193 -3.85 -10.73 -8.33
N PRO A 194 -2.94 -9.89 -7.81
CA PRO A 194 -2.02 -10.32 -6.76
C PRO A 194 -2.76 -10.92 -5.55
N ASN A 195 -2.19 -11.95 -4.94
CA ASN A 195 -2.84 -12.70 -3.85
C ASN A 195 -3.19 -11.82 -2.65
N ASP A 196 -2.31 -10.90 -2.26
CA ASP A 196 -2.52 -9.96 -1.17
C ASP A 196 -3.73 -9.07 -1.45
N LEU A 197 -3.83 -8.52 -2.67
CA LEU A 197 -4.94 -7.67 -3.05
C LEU A 197 -6.26 -8.44 -3.17
N ALA A 198 -6.21 -9.66 -3.69
CA ALA A 198 -7.37 -10.53 -3.79
C ALA A 198 -7.89 -10.94 -2.41
N ASP A 199 -6.99 -11.20 -1.46
CA ASP A 199 -7.33 -11.50 -0.07
C ASP A 199 -7.91 -10.27 0.64
N GLU A 200 -7.31 -9.09 0.47
CA GLU A 200 -7.76 -7.82 1.05
C GLU A 200 -9.20 -7.48 0.65
N ILE A 201 -9.57 -7.72 -0.61
CA ILE A 201 -10.95 -7.47 -1.08
C ILE A 201 -11.88 -8.67 -0.89
N GLY A 202 -11.40 -9.76 -0.30
CA GLY A 202 -12.18 -10.96 0.02
C GLY A 202 -12.65 -11.74 -1.21
N TYR A 203 -11.83 -11.87 -2.25
CA TYR A 203 -12.12 -12.79 -3.36
C TYR A 203 -12.22 -14.23 -2.83
N PRO A 204 -13.23 -15.01 -3.26
CA PRO A 204 -13.33 -16.42 -2.90
C PRO A 204 -12.04 -17.12 -3.28
N ARG A 205 -11.46 -17.87 -2.33
CA ARG A 205 -10.40 -18.82 -2.68
C ARG A 205 -11.08 -20.00 -3.37
N ASP A 206 -10.43 -20.72 -4.28
CA ASP A 206 -10.99 -21.91 -4.96
C ASP A 206 -11.41 -23.07 -4.00
N ARG A 207 -11.39 -22.83 -2.69
CA ARG A 207 -11.88 -23.71 -1.61
C ARG A 207 -13.12 -23.18 -0.88
N ASP A 208 -13.61 -21.98 -1.20
CA ASP A 208 -14.89 -21.51 -0.67
C ASP A 208 -16.00 -22.14 -1.50
N ALA A 209 -16.82 -22.96 -0.83
CA ALA A 209 -17.97 -23.61 -1.45
C ALA A 209 -18.80 -22.57 -2.19
N THR A 210 -18.82 -22.67 -3.52
CA THR A 210 -19.64 -21.86 -4.40
C THR A 210 -21.06 -21.84 -3.87
N ILE A 211 -21.57 -20.63 -3.61
CA ILE A 211 -22.97 -20.35 -3.32
C ILE A 211 -23.85 -21.22 -4.23
N PRO A 212 -24.80 -22.00 -3.69
CA PRO A 212 -25.62 -22.89 -4.52
C PRO A 212 -26.40 -22.07 -5.54
N ILE A 213 -26.23 -22.42 -6.81
CA ILE A 213 -27.04 -21.88 -7.91
C ILE A 213 -28.47 -22.40 -7.69
N PRO A 214 -29.48 -21.51 -7.50
CA PRO A 214 -30.87 -21.95 -7.40
C PRO A 214 -31.29 -22.64 -8.70
N ARG A 215 -31.99 -23.77 -8.59
CA ARG A 215 -32.67 -24.44 -9.71
C ARG A 215 -33.91 -23.68 -10.12
#